data_AF-A0A3A8UD31-F1
#
_entry.id   AF-A0A3A8UD31-F1
#
_cell.length_a   1.000
_cell.length_b   1.000
_cell.length_c   1.000
_cell.angle_alpha   90.00
_cell.angle_beta   90.00
_cell.angle_gamma   90.00
#
_symmetry.space_group_name_H-M   'P 1'
#
loop_
_entity.id
_entity.type
_entity.pdbx_description
1 polymer ?
#
loop_
_entity_poly.entity_id
_entity_poly.type
_entity_poly.pdbx_seq_one_letter_code
_entity_poly.pdbx_strand_id
1 'polypeptide(L)'
;MKKAQKEQAENIIRLLGRVHEGIRKAVEKGQYGSAMELLSQCQESAIELGETIEAIEGEGFVTVPYLENYCEAVYQAYTLLGQSQGGVNASRVYKNLRKALIPAENSVKNDIKIRTEAVFLPYKASMWDSLESVWKAADEDPDCDAYVVPIPYYDKNPDGSFKEMHYEGDQYPEYVPVTWYEDYDFAERQPDMIFIHNPYDECNYVTSVHPFFYAKNLKQFTEKLVYIPYFILGEPDLENEESIRGMAHFCTVPGVIYADKVIVQSEAMRQAYVKVMTEFTAGRMNGETGIHSDGTLGGTGSSLDGASPNSLGLNRNGSFGDPGIRAKEEANRRYWEDKILGLGSPKVDKVLNTKKEELEIPQEWLKVIEKPDGSWKKIVFYNTSVTALLEHGEKMLKKMRDVFRVFEENRDEVALLWRPHPLIKATIESMRPELWEKYEGIVWEYKDAGWGIYDDTAELSRAIGISDAYYGDPSSVVKLCREKGILAMIQDVDTIFCI
;
A
#
# COMPACT_ATOMS: atom_id res chain seq x y z
N MET A 1 9.34 -20.26 7.96
CA MET A 1 10.69 -19.68 7.72
C MET A 1 10.62 -18.65 6.60
N LYS A 2 11.40 -17.56 6.63
CA LYS A 2 11.43 -16.55 5.56
C LYS A 2 12.04 -17.12 4.27
N LYS A 3 11.73 -16.51 3.13
CA LYS A 3 12.24 -16.93 1.81
C LYS A 3 13.76 -17.05 1.77
N ALA A 4 14.49 -16.00 2.19
CA ALA A 4 15.95 -15.98 2.18
C ALA A 4 16.57 -17.09 3.07
N GLN A 5 15.97 -17.33 4.23
CA GLN A 5 16.40 -18.39 5.16
C GLN A 5 16.18 -19.79 4.55
N LYS A 6 15.05 -20.02 3.87
CA LYS A 6 14.79 -21.28 3.17
C LYS A 6 15.78 -21.49 2.02
N GLU A 7 16.06 -20.45 1.24
CA GLU A 7 17.07 -20.51 0.18
C GLU A 7 18.47 -20.83 0.74
N GLN A 8 18.83 -20.27 1.90
CA GLN A 8 20.07 -20.61 2.59
C GLN A 8 20.09 -22.08 3.04
N ALA A 9 19.00 -22.59 3.63
CA ALA A 9 18.88 -24.00 4.01
C ALA A 9 19.03 -24.95 2.81
N GLU A 10 18.37 -24.65 1.69
CA GLU A 10 18.50 -25.42 0.44
C GLU A 10 19.93 -25.39 -0.11
N ASN A 11 20.61 -24.25 -0.02
CA ASN A 11 22.00 -24.10 -0.45
C ASN A 11 22.96 -24.91 0.43
N ILE A 12 22.77 -24.93 1.75
CA ILE A 12 23.57 -25.75 2.67
C ILE A 12 23.41 -27.23 2.33
N ILE A 13 22.18 -27.73 2.19
CA ILE A 13 21.92 -29.12 1.80
C ILE A 13 22.60 -29.48 0.47
N ARG A 14 22.49 -28.60 -0.53
CA ARG A 14 23.13 -28.80 -1.83
C ARG A 14 24.66 -28.85 -1.71
N LEU A 15 25.24 -28.01 -0.86
CA LEU A 15 26.68 -28.00 -0.60
C LEU A 15 27.14 -29.29 0.09
N LEU A 16 26.42 -29.76 1.11
CA LEU A 16 26.68 -31.04 1.77
C LEU A 16 26.73 -32.19 0.75
N GLY A 17 25.75 -32.25 -0.16
CA GLY A 17 25.72 -33.24 -1.23
C GLY A 17 26.91 -33.16 -2.19
N ARG A 18 27.43 -31.95 -2.48
CA ARG A 18 28.63 -31.76 -3.30
C ARG A 18 29.90 -32.21 -2.58
N VAL A 19 29.99 -31.97 -1.27
CA VAL A 19 31.14 -32.37 -0.45
C VAL A 19 31.31 -33.89 -0.40
N HIS A 20 30.22 -34.67 -0.49
CA HIS A 20 30.28 -36.14 -0.54
C HIS A 20 31.19 -36.67 -1.66
N GLU A 21 31.20 -36.03 -2.83
CA GLU A 21 32.08 -36.43 -3.93
C GLU A 21 33.55 -36.08 -3.65
N GLY A 22 33.80 -34.97 -2.93
CA GLY A 22 35.12 -34.62 -2.43
C GLY A 22 35.66 -35.65 -1.42
N ILE A 23 34.81 -36.05 -0.46
CA ILE A 23 35.10 -37.12 0.50
C ILE A 23 35.43 -38.41 -0.23
N ARG A 24 34.60 -38.81 -1.20
CA ARG A 24 34.84 -40.01 -2.01
C ARG A 24 36.21 -39.99 -2.67
N LYS A 25 36.56 -38.90 -3.36
CA LYS A 25 37.87 -38.75 -4.03
C LYS A 25 39.04 -38.78 -3.06
N ALA A 26 38.89 -38.19 -1.88
CA ALA A 26 39.93 -38.22 -0.85
C ALA A 26 40.15 -39.65 -0.34
N VAL A 27 39.07 -40.42 -0.09
CA VAL A 27 39.14 -41.83 0.31
C VAL A 27 39.77 -42.69 -0.79
N GLU A 28 39.40 -42.49 -2.07
CA GLU A 28 40.01 -43.21 -3.21
C GLU A 28 41.53 -42.98 -3.33
N LYS A 29 42.01 -41.80 -2.90
CA LYS A 29 43.43 -41.44 -2.87
C LYS A 29 44.15 -41.82 -1.57
N GLY A 30 43.45 -42.44 -0.61
CA GLY A 30 43.99 -42.76 0.72
C GLY A 30 44.24 -41.53 1.60
N GLN A 31 43.69 -40.37 1.26
CA GLN A 31 43.83 -39.11 1.99
C GLN A 31 42.80 -39.03 3.12
N TYR A 32 42.87 -39.97 4.07
CA TYR A 32 41.85 -40.14 5.11
C TYR A 32 41.73 -38.93 6.04
N GLY A 33 42.84 -38.26 6.37
CA GLY A 33 42.82 -37.02 7.18
C GLY A 33 41.94 -35.93 6.55
N SER A 34 42.12 -35.66 5.26
CA SER A 34 41.30 -34.68 4.53
C SER A 34 39.84 -35.12 4.40
N ALA A 35 39.58 -36.42 4.21
CA ALA A 35 38.21 -36.94 4.19
C ALA A 35 37.51 -36.78 5.54
N MET A 36 38.22 -37.02 6.64
CA MET A 36 37.72 -36.84 8.00
C MET A 36 37.45 -35.37 8.33
N GLU A 37 38.30 -34.45 7.87
CA GLU A 37 38.07 -33.00 8.02
C GLU A 37 36.80 -32.55 7.28
N LEU A 38 36.60 -33.01 6.04
CA LEU A 38 35.38 -32.72 5.28
C LEU A 38 34.13 -33.32 5.94
N LEU A 39 34.24 -34.50 6.56
CA LEU A 39 33.15 -35.11 7.33
C LEU A 39 32.83 -34.27 8.58
N SER A 40 33.83 -33.78 9.30
CA SER A 40 33.62 -32.88 10.45
C SER A 40 32.89 -31.60 10.02
N GLN A 41 33.29 -30.97 8.91
CA GLN A 41 32.60 -29.80 8.37
C GLN A 41 31.15 -30.12 7.98
N CYS A 42 30.91 -31.28 7.36
CA CYS A 42 29.55 -31.73 7.05
C CYS A 42 28.68 -31.90 8.29
N GLN A 43 29.25 -32.39 9.39
CA GLN A 43 28.53 -32.57 10.65
C GLN A 43 28.19 -31.24 11.29
N GLU A 44 29.16 -30.32 11.39
CA GLU A 44 28.97 -28.98 11.95
C GLU A 44 27.89 -28.21 11.19
N SER A 45 27.96 -28.16 9.86
CA SER A 45 26.96 -27.47 9.05
C SER A 45 25.56 -28.10 9.12
N ALA A 46 25.46 -29.43 9.30
CA ALA A 46 24.17 -30.09 9.44
C ALA A 46 23.53 -29.85 10.81
N ILE A 47 24.34 -29.77 11.87
CA ILE A 47 23.90 -29.41 13.22
C ILE A 47 23.40 -27.97 13.25
N GLU A 48 24.20 -27.02 12.76
CA GLU A 48 23.84 -25.60 12.71
C GLU A 48 22.54 -25.37 11.92
N LEU A 49 22.39 -26.08 10.78
CA LEU A 49 21.15 -26.04 10.01
C LEU A 49 19.96 -26.60 10.79
N GLY A 50 20.14 -27.71 11.52
CA GLY A 50 19.11 -28.30 12.37
C GLY A 50 18.66 -27.34 13.47
N GLU A 51 19.61 -26.77 14.22
CA GLU A 51 19.36 -25.79 15.27
C GLU A 51 18.63 -24.54 14.72
N THR A 52 19.03 -24.06 13.54
CA THR A 52 18.39 -22.93 12.86
C THR A 52 16.94 -23.24 12.48
N ILE A 53 16.69 -24.42 11.90
CA ILE A 53 15.34 -24.85 11.54
C ILE A 53 14.47 -24.98 12.78
N GLU A 54 14.99 -25.58 13.84
CA GLU A 54 14.27 -25.79 15.09
C GLU A 54 13.93 -24.47 15.81
N ALA A 55 14.86 -23.51 15.81
CA ALA A 55 14.62 -22.19 16.37
C ALA A 55 13.52 -21.41 15.62
N ILE A 56 13.35 -21.66 14.32
CA ILE A 56 12.40 -20.91 13.46
C ILE A 56 11.05 -21.62 13.34
N GLU A 57 11.05 -22.94 13.12
CA GLU A 57 9.84 -23.73 12.86
C GLU A 57 9.28 -24.41 14.13
N GLY A 58 10.06 -24.42 15.21
CA GLY A 58 9.70 -25.02 16.50
C GLY A 58 10.40 -26.35 16.78
N GLU A 59 10.43 -26.69 18.07
CA GLU A 59 11.06 -27.91 18.61
C GLU A 59 10.48 -29.17 17.94
N GLY A 60 11.37 -30.06 17.50
CA GLY A 60 10.97 -31.33 16.87
C GLY A 60 10.38 -31.22 15.45
N PHE A 61 10.66 -30.12 14.73
CA PHE A 61 10.26 -29.99 13.32
C PHE A 61 10.74 -31.18 12.46
N VAL A 62 9.91 -31.63 11.51
CA VAL A 62 10.10 -32.90 10.78
C VAL A 62 11.44 -33.03 10.04
N THR A 63 12.09 -31.92 9.68
CA THR A 63 13.41 -31.92 9.04
C THR A 63 14.54 -32.28 10.01
N VAL A 64 14.42 -31.96 11.30
CA VAL A 64 15.48 -32.15 12.29
C VAL A 64 15.87 -33.63 12.44
N PRO A 65 14.94 -34.59 12.60
CA PRO A 65 15.29 -36.01 12.63
C PRO A 65 16.00 -36.52 11.37
N TYR A 66 15.72 -35.95 10.19
CA TYR A 66 16.44 -36.34 8.98
C TYR A 66 17.89 -35.83 8.98
N LEU A 67 18.13 -34.64 9.53
CA LEU A 67 19.48 -34.09 9.71
C LEU A 67 20.26 -34.88 10.78
N GLU A 68 19.62 -35.28 11.87
CA GLU A 68 20.23 -36.15 12.88
C GLU A 68 20.67 -37.50 12.29
N ASN A 69 19.80 -38.13 11.49
CA ASN A 69 20.14 -39.36 10.77
C ASN A 69 21.30 -39.18 9.79
N TYR A 70 21.39 -38.01 9.15
CA TYR A 70 22.53 -37.65 8.32
C TYR A 70 23.82 -37.49 9.14
N CYS A 71 23.76 -36.79 10.28
CA CYS A 71 24.88 -36.64 11.21
C CYS A 71 25.39 -37.99 11.74
N GLU A 72 24.49 -38.93 12.04
CA GLU A 72 24.87 -40.29 12.43
C GLU A 72 25.62 -41.02 11.30
N ALA A 73 25.16 -40.89 10.05
CA ALA A 73 25.86 -41.47 8.90
C ALA A 73 27.24 -40.84 8.68
N VAL A 74 27.39 -39.54 8.93
CA VAL A 74 28.67 -38.81 8.89
C VAL A 74 29.62 -39.32 9.98
N TYR A 75 29.13 -39.48 11.22
CA TYR A 75 29.92 -40.00 12.34
C TYR A 75 30.39 -41.44 12.13
N GLN A 76 29.51 -42.30 11.61
CA GLN A 76 29.86 -43.68 11.25
C GLN A 76 30.95 -43.72 10.17
N ALA A 77 30.86 -42.83 9.15
CA ALA A 77 31.90 -42.71 8.14
C ALA A 77 33.23 -42.21 8.74
N TYR A 78 33.19 -41.21 9.63
CA TYR A 78 34.38 -40.67 10.30
C TYR A 78 35.10 -41.77 11.10
N THR A 79 34.36 -42.54 11.89
CA THR A 79 34.91 -43.63 12.71
C THR A 79 35.47 -44.75 11.85
N LEU A 80 34.78 -45.12 10.76
CA LEU A 80 35.27 -46.10 9.79
C LEU A 80 36.63 -45.68 9.20
N LEU A 81 36.79 -44.41 8.83
CA LEU A 81 38.06 -43.89 8.30
C LEU A 81 39.17 -43.86 9.35
N GLY A 82 38.86 -43.49 10.60
CA GLY A 82 39.83 -43.42 11.69
C GLY A 82 40.33 -44.79 12.19
N GLN A 83 39.50 -45.83 12.08
CA GLN A 83 39.82 -47.18 12.57
C GLN A 83 40.37 -48.12 11.47
N SER A 84 40.33 -47.72 10.20
CA SER A 84 40.70 -48.62 9.10
C SER A 84 42.21 -48.75 8.93
N GLN A 85 42.73 -49.96 9.18
CA GLN A 85 44.09 -50.39 8.78
C GLN A 85 44.12 -51.02 7.36
N GLY A 86 42.97 -51.12 6.68
CA GLY A 86 42.82 -51.63 5.31
C GLY A 86 42.00 -50.70 4.40
N GLY A 87 42.01 -50.94 3.09
CA GLY A 87 41.37 -50.06 2.09
C GLY A 87 39.86 -49.89 2.30
N VAL A 88 39.42 -48.65 2.53
CA VAL A 88 38.01 -48.31 2.71
C VAL A 88 37.31 -48.23 1.35
N ASN A 89 36.10 -48.80 1.25
CA ASN A 89 35.29 -48.69 0.04
C ASN A 89 34.66 -47.29 -0.06
N ALA A 90 35.32 -46.38 -0.78
CA ALA A 90 34.87 -45.02 -1.01
C ALA A 90 33.46 -44.92 -1.60
N SER A 91 33.10 -45.84 -2.50
CA SER A 91 31.76 -45.88 -3.11
C SER A 91 30.66 -46.22 -2.10
N ARG A 92 30.97 -47.07 -1.10
CA ARG A 92 30.04 -47.38 -0.01
C ARG A 92 29.84 -46.19 0.91
N VAL A 93 30.93 -45.49 1.28
CA VAL A 93 30.87 -44.26 2.09
C VAL A 93 29.99 -43.22 1.40
N TYR A 94 30.28 -42.93 0.12
CA TYR A 94 29.50 -41.98 -0.69
C TYR A 94 28.01 -42.36 -0.74
N LYS A 95 27.69 -43.61 -1.06
CA LYS A 95 26.29 -44.07 -1.15
C LYS A 95 25.54 -43.93 0.17
N ASN A 96 26.20 -44.23 1.29
CA ASN A 96 25.60 -44.11 2.62
C ASN A 96 25.29 -42.65 2.96
N LEU A 97 26.26 -41.75 2.77
CA LEU A 97 26.08 -40.32 3.01
C LEU A 97 24.98 -39.73 2.12
N ARG A 98 24.98 -40.05 0.82
CA ARG A 98 23.94 -39.57 -0.10
C ARG A 98 22.57 -40.11 0.26
N LYS A 99 22.45 -41.39 0.62
CA LYS A 99 21.19 -42.01 1.05
C LYS A 99 20.64 -41.33 2.31
N ALA A 100 21.51 -40.97 3.27
CA ALA A 100 21.12 -40.32 4.51
C ALA A 100 20.71 -38.85 4.30
N LEU A 101 21.31 -38.14 3.33
CA LEU A 101 21.00 -36.74 3.05
C LEU A 101 19.69 -36.52 2.26
N ILE A 102 19.30 -37.47 1.39
CA ILE A 102 18.12 -37.33 0.52
C ILE A 102 16.81 -37.01 1.29
N PRO A 103 16.49 -37.66 2.43
CA PRO A 103 15.32 -37.30 3.23
C PRO A 103 15.34 -35.85 3.72
N ALA A 104 16.48 -35.38 4.21
CA ALA A 104 16.63 -33.98 4.63
C ALA A 104 16.47 -33.02 3.44
N GLU A 105 17.04 -33.35 2.28
CA GLU A 105 16.88 -32.57 1.04
C GLU A 105 15.42 -32.46 0.61
N ASN A 106 14.68 -33.57 0.67
CA ASN A 106 13.24 -33.56 0.36
C ASN A 106 12.44 -32.79 1.40
N SER A 107 12.79 -32.90 2.68
CA SER A 107 12.06 -32.26 3.77
C SER A 107 12.24 -30.74 3.76
N VAL A 108 13.47 -30.25 3.60
CA VAL A 108 13.75 -28.80 3.44
C VAL A 108 12.94 -28.21 2.29
N LYS A 109 12.83 -28.95 1.17
CA LYS A 109 12.11 -28.48 -0.01
C LYS A 109 10.60 -28.43 0.20
N ASN A 110 10.02 -29.51 0.76
CA ASN A 110 8.58 -29.75 0.73
C ASN A 110 7.86 -29.46 2.05
N ASP A 111 8.54 -29.63 3.18
CA ASP A 111 7.93 -29.51 4.50
C ASP A 111 8.12 -28.11 5.09
N ILE A 112 9.26 -27.44 4.82
CA ILE A 112 9.48 -26.05 5.24
C ILE A 112 8.64 -25.12 4.36
N LYS A 113 7.66 -24.48 4.97
CA LYS A 113 6.84 -23.46 4.31
C LYS A 113 7.52 -22.10 4.35
N ILE A 114 7.40 -21.37 3.25
CA ILE A 114 7.83 -19.97 3.18
C ILE A 114 6.75 -19.15 3.87
N ARG A 115 7.13 -18.44 4.93
CA ARG A 115 6.32 -17.37 5.51
C ARG A 115 6.71 -16.05 4.86
N THR A 116 5.72 -15.30 4.40
CA THR A 116 5.92 -13.99 3.76
C THR A 116 5.68 -12.89 4.79
N GLU A 117 6.56 -11.90 4.86
CA GLU A 117 6.36 -10.75 5.74
C GLU A 117 5.88 -9.53 4.96
N ALA A 118 4.69 -9.02 5.32
CA ALA A 118 4.06 -7.86 4.69
C ALA A 118 3.89 -6.72 5.68
N VAL A 119 4.40 -5.54 5.36
CA VAL A 119 4.31 -4.36 6.24
C VAL A 119 3.49 -3.27 5.56
N PHE A 120 2.52 -2.74 6.28
CA PHE A 120 1.65 -1.66 5.84
C PHE A 120 2.02 -0.38 6.58
N LEU A 121 2.35 0.68 5.83
CA LEU A 121 2.84 1.96 6.35
C LEU A 121 1.84 3.10 6.12
N PRO A 122 0.67 3.09 6.79
CA PRO A 122 -0.25 4.20 6.70
C PRO A 122 0.27 5.41 7.50
N TYR A 123 0.07 6.64 7.01
CA TYR A 123 0.50 7.84 7.75
C TYR A 123 -0.67 8.60 8.41
N LYS A 124 -1.91 8.29 8.02
CA LYS A 124 -3.14 8.83 8.61
C LYS A 124 -4.18 7.74 8.83
N ALA A 125 -4.78 7.70 10.02
CA ALA A 125 -5.80 6.72 10.39
C ALA A 125 -7.07 6.86 9.54
N SER A 126 -7.48 8.09 9.22
CA SER A 126 -8.62 8.38 8.33
C SER A 126 -8.47 7.88 6.89
N MET A 127 -7.26 7.47 6.49
CA MET A 127 -6.93 6.94 5.17
C MET A 127 -6.61 5.43 5.21
N TRP A 128 -6.89 4.76 6.34
CA TRP A 128 -6.65 3.33 6.50
C TRP A 128 -7.45 2.46 5.53
N ASP A 129 -8.63 2.93 5.12
CA ASP A 129 -9.50 2.26 4.16
C ASP A 129 -8.84 1.95 2.81
N SER A 130 -7.72 2.61 2.48
CA SER A 130 -6.95 2.35 1.26
C SER A 130 -6.02 1.14 1.32
N LEU A 131 -5.80 0.57 2.51
CA LEU A 131 -4.94 -0.59 2.73
C LEU A 131 -5.69 -1.75 3.41
N GLU A 132 -6.82 -1.47 4.08
CA GLU A 132 -7.53 -2.41 4.96
C GLU A 132 -7.83 -3.77 4.31
N SER A 133 -8.39 -3.81 3.09
CA SER A 133 -8.74 -5.10 2.46
C SER A 133 -7.51 -5.93 2.08
N VAL A 134 -6.41 -5.28 1.71
CA VAL A 134 -5.13 -5.95 1.38
C VAL A 134 -4.46 -6.46 2.66
N TRP A 135 -4.48 -5.67 3.73
CA TRP A 135 -4.00 -6.09 5.03
C TRP A 135 -4.79 -7.28 5.57
N LYS A 136 -6.14 -7.24 5.53
CA LYS A 136 -6.97 -8.37 5.96
C LYS A 136 -6.67 -9.65 5.21
N ALA A 137 -6.51 -9.56 3.89
CA ALA A 137 -6.14 -10.74 3.09
C ALA A 137 -4.75 -11.30 3.48
N ALA A 138 -3.82 -10.45 3.89
CA ALA A 138 -2.51 -10.88 4.39
C ALA A 138 -2.60 -11.46 5.82
N ASP A 139 -3.39 -10.84 6.70
CA ASP A 139 -3.60 -11.27 8.09
C ASP A 139 -4.35 -12.61 8.20
N GLU A 140 -5.27 -12.88 7.26
CA GLU A 140 -6.00 -14.15 7.16
C GLU A 140 -5.15 -15.31 6.58
N ASP A 141 -4.01 -15.01 5.93
CA ASP A 141 -3.12 -16.04 5.38
C ASP A 141 -2.21 -16.62 6.47
N PRO A 142 -2.34 -17.91 6.83
CA PRO A 142 -1.52 -18.52 7.89
C PRO A 142 -0.03 -18.57 7.56
N ASP A 143 0.33 -18.43 6.29
CA ASP A 143 1.70 -18.41 5.78
C ASP A 143 2.18 -16.94 5.54
N CYS A 144 1.48 -15.93 6.07
CA CYS A 144 1.90 -14.52 6.05
C CYS A 144 1.95 -13.91 7.45
N ASP A 145 3.00 -13.13 7.72
CA ASP A 145 3.13 -12.26 8.88
C ASP A 145 2.85 -10.82 8.45
N ALA A 146 1.66 -10.31 8.80
CA ALA A 146 1.19 -8.98 8.42
C ALA A 146 1.34 -7.98 9.57
N TYR A 147 2.00 -6.85 9.31
CA TYR A 147 2.21 -5.78 10.31
C TYR A 147 1.62 -4.47 9.83
N VAL A 148 0.86 -3.80 10.70
CA VAL A 148 0.43 -2.40 10.49
C VAL A 148 1.34 -1.50 11.33
N VAL A 149 2.14 -0.69 10.66
CA VAL A 149 3.09 0.22 11.29
C VAL A 149 2.72 1.65 10.85
N PRO A 150 1.79 2.32 11.56
CA PRO A 150 1.49 3.72 11.28
C PRO A 150 2.76 4.55 11.39
N ILE A 151 2.98 5.46 10.44
CA ILE A 151 4.21 6.25 10.35
C ILE A 151 3.96 7.74 10.67
N PRO A 152 4.90 8.41 11.35
CA PRO A 152 4.77 9.83 11.63
C PRO A 152 4.90 10.68 10.36
N TYR A 153 4.32 11.87 10.41
CA TYR A 153 4.43 12.87 9.34
C TYR A 153 4.56 14.27 9.91
N TYR A 154 5.04 15.20 9.08
CA TYR A 154 5.24 16.60 9.42
C TYR A 154 4.32 17.49 8.60
N ASP A 155 3.84 18.57 9.21
CA ASP A 155 3.42 19.76 8.47
C ASP A 155 4.64 20.46 7.87
N LYS A 156 4.44 21.12 6.72
CA LYS A 156 5.47 21.89 6.03
C LYS A 156 5.16 23.39 6.07
N ASN A 157 6.21 24.17 6.28
CA ASN A 157 6.20 25.61 6.06
C ASN A 157 6.20 25.92 4.55
N PRO A 158 5.84 27.15 4.13
CA PRO A 158 5.91 27.56 2.73
C PRO A 158 7.30 27.44 2.09
N ASP A 159 8.37 27.49 2.88
CA ASP A 159 9.75 27.28 2.44
C ASP A 159 10.17 25.80 2.34
N GLY A 160 9.24 24.88 2.64
CA GLY A 160 9.45 23.43 2.59
C GLY A 160 10.04 22.82 3.86
N SER A 161 10.42 23.62 4.86
CA SER A 161 10.94 23.12 6.15
C SER A 161 9.84 22.45 6.99
N PHE A 162 10.22 21.51 7.85
CA PHE A 162 9.29 20.82 8.74
C PHE A 162 8.85 21.71 9.90
N LYS A 163 7.58 21.60 10.28
CA LYS A 163 6.96 22.31 11.39
C LYS A 163 6.60 21.35 12.52
N GLU A 164 5.36 20.88 12.58
CA GLU A 164 4.84 20.03 13.64
C GLU A 164 4.83 18.57 13.17
N MET A 165 5.26 17.65 14.05
CA MET A 165 5.18 16.22 13.81
C MET A 165 3.85 15.69 14.37
N HIS A 166 3.21 14.82 13.61
CA HIS A 166 1.98 14.14 13.95
C HIS A 166 2.18 12.62 13.92
N TYR A 167 1.48 11.93 14.81
CA TYR A 167 1.41 10.48 14.85
C TYR A 167 0.00 10.05 15.28
N GLU A 168 -0.64 9.18 14.50
CA GLU A 168 -2.04 8.77 14.68
C GLU A 168 -2.20 7.27 14.99
N GLY A 169 -1.16 6.60 15.50
CA GLY A 169 -1.18 5.15 15.71
C GLY A 169 -2.20 4.65 16.74
N ASP A 170 -2.68 5.52 17.63
CA ASP A 170 -3.74 5.26 18.60
C ASP A 170 -5.16 5.48 18.06
N GLN A 171 -5.30 5.91 16.81
CA GLN A 171 -6.60 6.25 16.18
C GLN A 171 -7.11 5.15 15.24
N TYR A 172 -6.43 4.01 15.19
CA TYR A 172 -6.85 2.87 14.36
C TYR A 172 -7.97 2.08 15.05
N PRO A 173 -8.84 1.41 14.28
CA PRO A 173 -9.87 0.55 14.86
C PRO A 173 -9.28 -0.55 15.75
N GLU A 174 -9.99 -0.94 16.82
CA GLU A 174 -9.50 -1.93 17.80
C GLU A 174 -9.12 -3.29 17.19
N TYR A 175 -9.72 -3.66 16.04
CA TYR A 175 -9.40 -4.90 15.33
C TYR A 175 -8.06 -4.85 14.59
N VAL A 176 -7.41 -3.68 14.48
CA VAL A 176 -6.14 -3.50 13.78
C VAL A 176 -4.99 -3.52 14.79
N PRO A 177 -4.15 -4.58 14.83
CA PRO A 177 -3.00 -4.63 15.71
C PRO A 177 -1.90 -3.69 15.21
N VAL A 178 -1.80 -2.53 15.85
CA VAL A 178 -0.78 -1.52 15.53
C VAL A 178 0.56 -1.88 16.17
N THR A 179 1.62 -1.85 15.37
CA THR A 179 3.02 -1.91 15.82
C THR A 179 3.60 -0.50 15.89
N TRP A 180 4.24 -0.16 17.00
CA TRP A 180 4.93 1.13 17.15
C TRP A 180 6.08 1.25 16.13
N TYR A 181 6.20 2.41 15.48
CA TYR A 181 7.11 2.55 14.34
C TYR A 181 8.59 2.43 14.69
N GLU A 182 8.98 2.69 15.94
CA GLU A 182 10.37 2.51 16.40
C GLU A 182 10.68 1.09 16.86
N ASP A 183 9.65 0.27 17.12
CA ASP A 183 9.82 -1.14 17.50
C ASP A 183 9.98 -2.06 16.28
N TYR A 184 9.65 -1.55 15.08
CA TYR A 184 9.80 -2.29 13.83
C TYR A 184 11.19 -2.07 13.22
N ASP A 185 12.14 -2.99 13.47
CA ASP A 185 13.47 -2.94 12.87
C ASP A 185 13.46 -3.45 11.42
N PHE A 186 13.42 -2.53 10.45
CA PHE A 186 13.47 -2.86 9.02
C PHE A 186 14.78 -3.53 8.57
N ALA A 187 15.90 -3.21 9.22
CA ALA A 187 17.21 -3.72 8.83
C ALA A 187 17.35 -5.19 9.23
N GLU A 188 16.90 -5.55 10.43
CA GLU A 188 16.86 -6.93 10.92
C GLU A 188 15.77 -7.73 10.20
N ARG A 189 14.56 -7.16 10.08
CA ARG A 189 13.40 -7.91 9.60
C ARG A 189 13.39 -8.13 8.08
N GLN A 190 13.86 -7.18 7.27
CA GLN A 190 13.89 -7.27 5.80
C GLN A 190 12.56 -7.79 5.22
N PRO A 191 11.45 -7.04 5.37
CA PRO A 191 10.13 -7.52 4.94
C PRO A 191 10.08 -7.82 3.44
N ASP A 192 9.43 -8.94 3.07
CA ASP A 192 9.27 -9.35 1.68
C ASP A 192 8.46 -8.32 0.87
N MET A 193 7.53 -7.62 1.53
CA MET A 193 6.69 -6.60 0.92
C MET A 193 6.47 -5.40 1.85
N ILE A 194 6.58 -4.20 1.30
CA ILE A 194 6.19 -2.96 1.99
C ILE A 194 5.08 -2.29 1.19
N PHE A 195 3.97 -1.94 1.85
CA PHE A 195 2.84 -1.23 1.29
C PHE A 195 2.83 0.22 1.79
N ILE A 196 2.82 1.16 0.84
CA ILE A 196 2.67 2.59 1.10
C ILE A 196 1.41 3.11 0.41
N HIS A 197 0.77 4.12 1.00
CA HIS A 197 -0.38 4.78 0.39
C HIS A 197 -0.20 6.27 0.09
N ASN A 198 0.80 6.91 0.69
CA ASN A 198 1.13 8.30 0.43
C ASN A 198 2.27 8.35 -0.60
N PRO A 199 2.07 8.92 -1.79
CA PRO A 199 3.08 8.85 -2.85
C PRO A 199 4.08 10.00 -2.85
N TYR A 200 3.89 11.01 -2.01
CA TYR A 200 4.53 12.30 -2.27
C TYR A 200 5.88 12.50 -1.61
N ASP A 201 6.25 11.70 -0.60
CA ASP A 201 7.49 11.86 0.17
C ASP A 201 7.79 13.34 0.52
N GLU A 202 8.94 13.87 0.09
CA GLU A 202 9.34 15.27 0.27
C GLU A 202 8.63 16.28 -0.65
N CYS A 203 7.98 15.80 -1.73
CA CYS A 203 7.46 16.62 -2.83
C CYS A 203 6.07 17.23 -2.56
N ASN A 204 5.35 16.80 -1.52
CA ASN A 204 4.10 17.47 -1.16
C ASN A 204 4.38 18.84 -0.53
N TYR A 205 3.46 19.79 -0.73
CA TYR A 205 3.61 21.18 -0.27
C TYR A 205 3.18 21.35 1.19
N VAL A 206 2.22 20.54 1.64
CA VAL A 206 1.56 20.75 2.95
C VAL A 206 2.10 19.81 4.02
N THR A 207 2.36 18.55 3.66
CA THR A 207 2.85 17.54 4.62
C THR A 207 3.97 16.70 4.02
N SER A 208 4.76 16.04 4.84
CA SER A 208 5.72 15.02 4.41
C SER A 208 5.79 13.90 5.45
N VAL A 209 5.83 12.64 5.01
CA VAL A 209 6.10 11.53 5.94
C VAL A 209 7.51 11.66 6.50
N HIS A 210 7.77 11.05 7.65
CA HIS A 210 9.11 11.11 8.22
C HIS A 210 10.16 10.57 7.22
N PRO A 211 11.30 11.28 6.99
CA PRO A 211 12.23 10.99 5.88
C PRO A 211 12.75 9.56 5.79
N PHE A 212 12.85 8.87 6.92
CA PHE A 212 13.18 7.43 6.95
C PHE A 212 12.25 6.59 6.06
N PHE A 213 10.96 6.94 6.00
CA PHE A 213 9.92 6.23 5.26
C PHE A 213 9.70 6.73 3.84
N TYR A 214 10.58 7.56 3.29
CA TYR A 214 10.51 7.92 1.87
C TYR A 214 10.64 6.67 1.01
N ALA A 215 9.87 6.60 -0.08
CA ALA A 215 9.79 5.44 -0.96
C ALA A 215 11.18 4.99 -1.46
N LYS A 216 12.05 5.94 -1.78
CA LYS A 216 13.44 5.67 -2.19
C LYS A 216 14.28 4.97 -1.11
N ASN A 217 14.04 5.29 0.16
CA ASN A 217 14.75 4.72 1.31
C ASN A 217 14.19 3.34 1.64
N LEU A 218 12.86 3.16 1.60
CA LEU A 218 12.21 1.88 1.87
C LEU A 218 12.66 0.75 0.93
N LYS A 219 13.01 1.08 -0.32
CA LYS A 219 13.54 0.11 -1.30
C LYS A 219 14.78 -0.65 -0.81
N GLN A 220 15.54 -0.12 0.14
CA GLN A 220 16.74 -0.78 0.64
C GLN A 220 16.43 -1.94 1.59
N PHE A 221 15.18 -2.07 2.05
CA PHE A 221 14.74 -3.04 3.04
C PHE A 221 13.78 -4.11 2.48
N THR A 222 13.36 -4.00 1.22
CA THR A 222 12.38 -4.91 0.62
C THR A 222 12.66 -5.17 -0.86
N GLU A 223 12.39 -6.40 -1.31
CA GLU A 223 12.39 -6.75 -2.74
C GLU A 223 11.15 -6.20 -3.46
N LYS A 224 10.09 -5.81 -2.73
CA LYS A 224 8.82 -5.42 -3.32
C LYS A 224 8.14 -4.28 -2.54
N LEU A 225 8.36 -3.06 -3.00
CA LEU A 225 7.60 -1.89 -2.57
C LEU A 225 6.32 -1.76 -3.41
N VAL A 226 5.17 -1.68 -2.75
CA VAL A 226 3.85 -1.58 -3.38
C VAL A 226 3.19 -0.27 -2.99
N TYR A 227 2.78 0.51 -3.99
CA TYR A 227 2.02 1.74 -3.79
C TYR A 227 0.54 1.55 -4.12
N ILE A 228 -0.34 1.92 -3.19
CA ILE A 228 -1.81 1.92 -3.35
C ILE A 228 -2.36 3.32 -2.98
N PRO A 229 -2.87 4.13 -3.92
CA PRO A 229 -3.37 5.46 -3.63
C PRO A 229 -4.46 5.48 -2.55
N TYR A 230 -4.38 6.43 -1.62
CA TYR A 230 -5.44 6.65 -0.60
C TYR A 230 -6.69 7.36 -1.12
N PHE A 231 -6.64 7.84 -2.36
CA PHE A 231 -7.68 8.63 -3.00
C PHE A 231 -8.28 7.91 -4.22
N ILE A 232 -9.45 8.38 -4.62
CA ILE A 232 -10.19 7.92 -5.80
C ILE A 232 -10.40 9.11 -6.73
N LEU A 233 -10.05 8.94 -8.01
CA LEU A 233 -10.20 9.97 -9.03
C LEU A 233 -11.34 9.63 -9.99
N GLY A 234 -11.80 10.64 -10.74
CA GLY A 234 -12.66 10.41 -11.91
C GLY A 234 -11.96 9.50 -12.92
N GLU A 235 -12.74 8.73 -13.69
CA GLU A 235 -12.13 7.95 -14.78
C GLU A 235 -11.58 8.88 -15.86
N PRO A 236 -10.34 8.69 -16.33
CA PRO A 236 -9.78 9.47 -17.41
C PRO A 236 -10.46 9.11 -18.74
N ASP A 237 -10.68 10.11 -19.59
CA ASP A 237 -11.07 9.88 -20.98
C ASP A 237 -9.81 9.55 -21.79
N LEU A 238 -9.67 8.27 -22.17
CA LEU A 238 -8.50 7.75 -22.88
C LEU A 238 -8.36 8.27 -24.31
N GLU A 239 -9.45 8.78 -24.89
CA GLU A 239 -9.44 9.39 -26.22
C GLU A 239 -9.07 10.88 -26.16
N ASN A 240 -9.07 11.48 -24.96
CA ASN A 240 -8.72 12.87 -24.74
C ASN A 240 -7.29 13.03 -24.18
N GLU A 241 -6.37 13.52 -25.02
CA GLU A 241 -4.98 13.75 -24.59
C GLU A 241 -4.84 14.71 -23.41
N GLU A 242 -5.70 15.73 -23.30
CA GLU A 242 -5.66 16.68 -22.18
C GLU A 242 -6.08 16.00 -20.87
N SER A 243 -7.08 15.12 -20.93
CA SER A 243 -7.49 14.29 -19.78
C SER A 243 -6.33 13.44 -19.28
N ILE A 244 -5.52 12.88 -20.18
CA ILE A 244 -4.37 12.05 -19.83
C ILE A 244 -3.22 12.89 -19.29
N ARG A 245 -2.90 14.02 -19.94
CA ARG A 245 -1.85 14.94 -19.45
C ARG A 245 -2.19 15.50 -18.08
N GLY A 246 -3.47 15.76 -17.81
CA GLY A 246 -3.96 16.17 -16.50
C GLY A 246 -3.62 15.19 -15.38
N MET A 247 -3.37 13.92 -15.69
CA MET A 247 -2.99 12.90 -14.69
C MET A 247 -1.52 12.98 -14.26
N ALA A 248 -0.67 13.75 -14.94
CA ALA A 248 0.78 13.72 -14.74
C ALA A 248 1.19 13.92 -13.28
N HIS A 249 0.57 14.87 -12.59
CA HIS A 249 0.87 15.18 -11.19
C HIS A 249 0.55 14.05 -10.19
N PHE A 250 -0.29 13.07 -10.56
CA PHE A 250 -0.53 11.86 -9.76
C PHE A 250 0.38 10.69 -10.15
N CYS A 251 0.99 10.76 -11.34
CA CYS A 251 1.82 9.71 -11.90
C CYS A 251 3.31 9.96 -11.61
N THR A 252 3.79 11.20 -11.71
CA THR A 252 5.23 11.53 -11.64
C THR A 252 5.72 11.79 -10.22
N VAL A 253 5.14 11.09 -9.26
CA VAL A 253 5.39 11.22 -7.81
C VAL A 253 6.35 10.13 -7.30
N PRO A 254 7.12 10.38 -6.23
CA PRO A 254 8.10 9.43 -5.69
C PRO A 254 7.54 8.01 -5.48
N GLY A 255 6.37 7.86 -4.88
CA GLY A 255 5.74 6.55 -4.65
C GLY A 255 5.50 5.75 -5.94
N VAL A 256 5.12 6.41 -7.03
CA VAL A 256 4.97 5.74 -8.34
C VAL A 256 6.33 5.47 -8.98
N ILE A 257 7.30 6.37 -8.85
CA ILE A 257 8.63 6.22 -9.43
C ILE A 257 9.39 5.08 -8.77
N TYR A 258 9.38 4.98 -7.44
CA TYR A 258 10.20 4.03 -6.69
C TYR A 258 9.54 2.67 -6.44
N ALA A 259 8.20 2.60 -6.34
CA ALA A 259 7.52 1.32 -6.10
C ALA A 259 7.85 0.28 -7.20
N ASP A 260 7.84 -0.99 -6.83
CA ASP A 260 7.97 -2.11 -7.77
C ASP A 260 6.60 -2.45 -8.39
N LYS A 261 5.51 -2.19 -7.65
CA LYS A 261 4.14 -2.29 -8.14
C LYS A 261 3.29 -1.09 -7.71
N VAL A 262 2.42 -0.64 -8.60
CA VAL A 262 1.47 0.45 -8.37
C VAL A 262 0.07 -0.07 -8.67
N ILE A 263 -0.82 -0.06 -7.68
CA ILE A 263 -2.20 -0.54 -7.85
C ILE A 263 -3.12 0.66 -8.00
N VAL A 264 -3.83 0.74 -9.12
CA VAL A 264 -4.79 1.82 -9.41
C VAL A 264 -6.21 1.27 -9.61
N GLN A 265 -7.17 2.18 -9.45
CA GLN A 265 -8.59 1.86 -9.31
C GLN A 265 -9.28 1.20 -10.52
N SER A 266 -8.70 1.25 -11.72
CA SER A 266 -9.33 0.72 -12.93
C SER A 266 -8.32 0.43 -14.04
N GLU A 267 -8.74 -0.34 -15.04
CA GLU A 267 -7.94 -0.56 -16.26
C GLU A 267 -7.74 0.74 -17.06
N ALA A 268 -8.75 1.63 -17.11
CA ALA A 268 -8.59 2.92 -17.77
C ALA A 268 -7.56 3.80 -17.05
N MET A 269 -7.59 3.82 -15.72
CA MET A 269 -6.58 4.50 -14.91
C MET A 269 -5.18 3.92 -15.16
N ARG A 270 -5.07 2.58 -15.22
CA ARG A 270 -3.80 1.91 -15.55
C ARG A 270 -3.26 2.37 -16.89
N GLN A 271 -4.10 2.40 -17.94
CA GLN A 271 -3.67 2.82 -19.27
C GLN A 271 -3.22 4.28 -19.30
N ALA A 272 -3.93 5.16 -18.59
CA ALA A 272 -3.53 6.57 -18.45
C ALA A 272 -2.18 6.70 -17.74
N TYR A 273 -1.99 6.02 -16.60
CA TYR A 273 -0.73 6.02 -15.86
C TYR A 273 0.43 5.49 -16.71
N VAL A 274 0.24 4.37 -17.42
CA VAL A 274 1.25 3.78 -18.31
C VAL A 274 1.65 4.78 -19.40
N LYS A 275 0.67 5.44 -20.04
CA LYS A 275 0.92 6.43 -21.09
C LYS A 275 1.73 7.61 -20.54
N VAL A 276 1.29 8.18 -19.41
CA VAL A 276 1.99 9.31 -18.79
C VAL A 276 3.42 8.92 -18.40
N MET A 277 3.60 7.80 -17.72
CA MET A 277 4.93 7.40 -17.26
C MET A 277 5.87 7.05 -18.42
N THR A 278 5.35 6.45 -19.49
CA THR A 278 6.14 6.18 -20.71
C THR A 278 6.63 7.48 -21.35
N GLU A 279 5.79 8.51 -21.43
CA GLU A 279 6.16 9.82 -21.99
C GLU A 279 7.11 10.60 -21.07
N PHE A 280 6.87 10.56 -19.75
CA PHE A 280 7.72 11.19 -18.75
C PHE A 280 9.14 10.62 -18.76
N THR A 281 9.30 9.28 -18.72
CA THR A 281 10.64 8.67 -18.75
C THR A 281 11.32 8.76 -20.11
N ALA A 282 10.57 9.00 -21.18
CA ALA A 282 11.13 9.31 -22.50
C ALA A 282 11.58 10.79 -22.64
N GLY A 283 11.42 11.62 -21.60
CA GLY A 283 11.75 13.04 -21.62
C GLY A 283 10.82 13.88 -22.50
N ARG A 284 9.59 13.39 -22.75
CA ARG A 284 8.57 14.05 -23.60
C ARG A 284 7.58 14.89 -22.80
N MET A 285 7.56 14.71 -21.49
CA MET A 285 6.86 15.58 -20.55
C MET A 285 7.85 16.20 -19.58
N ASN A 286 7.79 17.52 -19.44
CA ASN A 286 8.40 18.21 -18.30
C ASN A 286 7.48 17.94 -17.12
N GLY A 287 7.99 17.30 -16.06
CA GLY A 287 7.24 17.12 -14.83
C GLY A 287 7.03 18.46 -14.15
N GLU A 288 5.93 19.15 -14.46
CA GLU A 288 5.45 20.25 -13.63
C GLU A 288 4.92 19.63 -12.33
N THR A 289 5.80 19.56 -11.33
CA THR A 289 5.46 19.22 -9.95
C THR A 289 4.82 20.47 -9.34
N GLY A 290 3.53 20.41 -9.03
CA GLY A 290 2.77 21.56 -8.54
C GLY A 290 1.37 21.20 -8.11
N ILE A 291 1.19 20.76 -6.85
CA ILE A 291 -0.10 20.84 -6.17
C ILE A 291 -0.06 22.13 -5.34
N HIS A 292 -0.62 23.21 -5.86
CA HIS A 292 -0.90 24.38 -5.02
C HIS A 292 -1.96 24.01 -3.97
N SER A 293 -1.89 24.66 -2.81
CA SER A 293 -2.76 24.44 -1.65
C SER A 293 -4.25 24.72 -1.89
N ASP A 294 -4.69 25.00 -3.12
CA ASP A 294 -6.07 25.31 -3.49
C ASP A 294 -6.62 24.55 -4.72
N GLY A 295 -5.85 23.67 -5.36
CA GLY A 295 -6.33 22.91 -6.51
C GLY A 295 -6.45 23.67 -7.84
N THR A 296 -5.82 24.84 -8.03
CA THR A 296 -5.77 25.53 -9.33
C THR A 296 -4.38 25.57 -9.99
N LEU A 297 -4.38 25.57 -11.33
CA LEU A 297 -3.20 25.55 -12.22
C LEU A 297 -2.61 26.96 -12.41
N GLY A 298 -1.33 27.16 -12.10
CA GLY A 298 -0.61 28.39 -12.45
C GLY A 298 0.80 28.44 -11.87
N GLY A 299 1.81 28.22 -12.72
CA GLY A 299 3.20 27.98 -12.30
C GLY A 299 4.00 29.17 -11.76
N THR A 300 5.11 28.84 -11.11
CA THR A 300 6.47 29.39 -11.33
C THR A 300 7.45 28.59 -10.46
N GLY A 301 8.62 28.26 -11.02
CA GLY A 301 9.43 27.14 -10.57
C GLY A 301 10.46 27.41 -9.48
N SER A 302 11.08 26.32 -9.03
CA SER A 302 12.50 26.27 -8.69
C SER A 302 13.03 24.83 -8.82
N SER A 303 14.21 24.75 -9.41
CA SER A 303 15.07 23.61 -9.73
C SER A 303 15.17 22.48 -8.70
N LEU A 304 14.97 21.23 -9.16
CA LEU A 304 15.61 20.05 -8.57
C LEU A 304 16.87 19.72 -9.38
N ASP A 305 18.02 20.00 -8.78
CA ASP A 305 19.31 19.47 -9.23
C ASP A 305 19.41 17.98 -8.90
N GLY A 306 19.99 17.22 -9.85
CA GLY A 306 20.68 15.97 -9.52
C GLY A 306 20.02 14.66 -9.96
N ALA A 307 19.85 14.46 -11.27
CA ALA A 307 20.18 13.19 -11.95
C ALA A 307 19.85 13.29 -13.46
N SER A 308 20.82 13.72 -14.28
CA SER A 308 20.77 13.47 -15.73
C SER A 308 21.30 12.07 -16.04
N PRO A 309 20.70 11.40 -17.03
CA PRO A 309 21.50 10.67 -18.00
C PRO A 309 21.25 11.20 -19.42
N ASN A 310 22.33 11.70 -20.02
CA ASN A 310 22.58 11.85 -21.47
C ASN A 310 21.44 12.32 -22.38
N SER A 311 21.49 13.61 -22.70
CA SER A 311 20.89 14.19 -23.90
C SER A 311 21.48 13.58 -25.18
N LEU A 312 20.65 12.89 -25.97
CA LEU A 312 20.88 12.69 -27.40
C LEU A 312 19.79 13.44 -28.15
N GLY A 313 20.17 14.54 -28.78
CA GLY A 313 19.28 15.34 -29.63
C GLY A 313 18.81 14.53 -30.83
N LEU A 314 17.51 14.63 -31.16
CA LEU A 314 16.97 14.13 -32.41
C LEU A 314 16.18 15.23 -33.11
N ASN A 315 16.65 15.53 -34.31
CA ASN A 315 16.04 16.42 -35.29
C ASN A 315 14.60 15.98 -35.60
N ARG A 316 13.71 16.96 -35.65
CA ARG A 316 12.42 16.85 -36.34
C ARG A 316 12.69 16.67 -37.83
N ASN A 317 12.49 15.47 -38.36
CA ASN A 317 11.95 15.25 -39.71
C ASN A 317 11.50 13.79 -39.86
N GLY A 318 10.30 13.63 -40.41
CA GLY A 318 9.65 12.34 -40.61
C GLY A 318 10.52 11.38 -41.42
N SER A 319 10.98 10.34 -40.76
CA SER A 319 11.56 9.14 -41.34
C SER A 319 11.09 7.97 -40.49
N PHE A 320 10.73 6.86 -41.12
CA PHE A 320 10.34 5.62 -40.43
C PHE A 320 11.38 5.30 -39.35
N GLY A 321 10.96 5.44 -38.08
CA GLY A 321 11.86 5.47 -36.94
C GLY A 321 12.81 4.28 -36.88
N ASP A 322 14.08 4.57 -36.57
CA ASP A 322 15.14 3.58 -36.33
C ASP A 322 14.62 2.41 -35.48
N PRO A 323 14.75 1.15 -35.94
CA PRO A 323 14.36 -0.04 -35.19
C PRO A 323 14.87 -0.06 -33.75
N GLY A 324 16.05 0.50 -33.49
CA GLY A 324 16.62 0.60 -32.14
C GLY A 324 15.88 1.57 -31.21
N ILE A 325 15.27 2.63 -31.75
CA ILE A 325 14.47 3.58 -30.97
C ILE A 325 13.12 2.94 -30.61
N ARG A 326 12.47 2.29 -31.58
CA ARG A 326 11.19 1.61 -31.36
C ARG A 326 11.28 0.50 -30.31
N ALA A 327 12.35 -0.30 -30.34
CA ALA A 327 12.56 -1.35 -29.35
C ALA A 327 12.75 -0.79 -27.93
N LYS A 328 13.41 0.37 -27.78
CA LYS A 328 13.55 1.05 -26.48
C LYS A 328 12.24 1.62 -25.96
N GLU A 329 11.43 2.21 -26.84
CA GLU A 329 10.11 2.73 -26.48
C GLU A 329 9.17 1.60 -26.04
N GLU A 330 9.17 0.48 -26.76
CA GLU A 330 8.37 -0.69 -26.42
C GLU A 330 8.82 -1.33 -25.10
N ALA A 331 10.13 -1.42 -24.86
CA ALA A 331 10.67 -1.88 -23.58
C ALA A 331 10.29 -0.96 -22.41
N ASN A 332 10.35 0.36 -22.59
CA ASN A 332 9.93 1.35 -21.59
C ASN A 332 8.43 1.21 -21.26
N ARG A 333 7.59 1.09 -22.29
CA ARG A 333 6.16 0.87 -22.11
C ARG A 333 5.88 -0.44 -21.36
N ARG A 334 6.54 -1.53 -21.76
CA ARG A 334 6.38 -2.85 -21.12
C ARG A 334 6.78 -2.84 -19.64
N TYR A 335 7.82 -2.09 -19.29
CA TYR A 335 8.22 -1.88 -17.89
C TYR A 335 7.06 -1.25 -17.08
N TRP A 336 6.44 -0.19 -17.60
CA TRP A 336 5.33 0.48 -16.93
C TRP A 336 4.04 -0.36 -16.92
N GLU A 337 3.79 -1.15 -17.97
CA GLU A 337 2.64 -2.07 -18.04
C GLU A 337 2.72 -3.22 -17.03
N ASP A 338 3.93 -3.69 -16.71
CA ASP A 338 4.17 -4.68 -15.64
C ASP A 338 4.05 -4.04 -14.26
N LYS A 339 4.56 -2.82 -14.10
CA LYS A 339 4.58 -2.11 -12.82
C LYS A 339 3.20 -1.62 -12.38
N ILE A 340 2.38 -1.09 -13.30
CA ILE A 340 1.09 -0.46 -12.97
C ILE A 340 -0.05 -1.45 -13.24
N LEU A 341 -0.87 -1.69 -12.22
CA LEU A 341 -1.92 -2.70 -12.21
C LEU A 341 -3.28 -2.06 -11.91
N GLY A 342 -4.28 -2.30 -12.77
CA GLY A 342 -5.65 -1.77 -12.62
C GLY A 342 -6.55 -2.72 -11.86
N LEU A 343 -6.22 -3.05 -10.62
CA LEU A 343 -6.89 -4.11 -9.84
C LEU A 343 -8.07 -3.62 -8.99
N GLY A 344 -8.36 -2.32 -9.00
CA GLY A 344 -9.35 -1.73 -8.12
C GLY A 344 -8.71 -0.94 -6.97
N SER A 345 -9.51 -0.64 -5.95
CA SER A 345 -9.04 0.10 -4.78
C SER A 345 -9.69 -0.47 -3.51
N PRO A 346 -8.92 -0.73 -2.45
CA PRO A 346 -9.47 -1.11 -1.15
C PRO A 346 -10.54 -0.15 -0.62
N LYS A 347 -10.42 1.14 -0.96
CA LYS A 347 -11.40 2.17 -0.58
C LYS A 347 -12.76 1.92 -1.25
N VAL A 348 -12.76 1.47 -2.51
CA VAL A 348 -13.96 1.07 -3.24
C VAL A 348 -14.51 -0.23 -2.67
N ASP A 349 -13.65 -1.22 -2.43
CA ASP A 349 -14.04 -2.50 -1.83
C ASP A 349 -14.75 -2.29 -0.49
N LYS A 350 -14.22 -1.40 0.36
CA LYS A 350 -14.82 -1.03 1.64
C LYS A 350 -16.24 -0.52 1.45
N VAL A 351 -16.46 0.42 0.53
CA VAL A 351 -17.78 1.00 0.25
C VAL A 351 -18.76 -0.05 -0.29
N LEU A 352 -18.32 -0.91 -1.22
CA LEU A 352 -19.15 -1.95 -1.81
C LEU A 352 -19.53 -3.05 -0.81
N ASN A 353 -18.60 -3.44 0.06
CA ASN A 353 -18.82 -4.48 1.07
C ASN A 353 -19.53 -3.98 2.32
N THR A 354 -19.64 -2.66 2.51
CA THR A 354 -20.37 -2.08 3.64
C THR A 354 -21.87 -2.36 3.50
N LYS A 355 -22.40 -3.26 4.35
CA LYS A 355 -23.82 -3.56 4.42
C LYS A 355 -24.51 -2.73 5.48
N LYS A 356 -25.71 -2.24 5.16
CA LYS A 356 -26.49 -1.37 6.05
C LYS A 356 -26.79 -2.03 7.39
N GLU A 357 -27.00 -3.35 7.38
CA GLU A 357 -27.37 -4.16 8.53
C GLU A 357 -26.21 -4.41 9.51
N GLU A 358 -24.97 -4.25 9.05
CA GLU A 358 -23.74 -4.48 9.83
C GLU A 358 -23.20 -3.17 10.42
N LEU A 359 -23.81 -2.02 10.09
CA LEU A 359 -23.35 -0.72 10.54
C LEU A 359 -23.89 -0.37 11.92
N GLU A 360 -22.98 -0.01 12.82
CA GLU A 360 -23.34 0.64 14.07
C GLU A 360 -23.72 2.11 13.83
N ILE A 361 -25.00 2.41 14.00
CA ILE A 361 -25.56 3.74 13.82
C ILE A 361 -25.66 4.45 15.17
N PRO A 362 -25.07 5.66 15.32
CA PRO A 362 -25.21 6.43 16.55
C PRO A 362 -26.67 6.65 16.93
N GLN A 363 -26.99 6.53 18.22
CA GLN A 363 -28.36 6.71 18.72
C GLN A 363 -28.96 8.07 18.35
N GLU A 364 -28.14 9.12 18.32
CA GLU A 364 -28.58 10.45 17.88
C GLU A 364 -28.97 10.49 16.39
N TRP A 365 -28.35 9.67 15.54
CA TRP A 365 -28.74 9.56 14.14
C TRP A 365 -30.04 8.78 13.99
N LEU A 366 -30.22 7.70 14.76
CA LEU A 366 -31.47 6.93 14.75
C LEU A 366 -32.69 7.78 15.12
N LYS A 367 -32.56 8.71 16.07
CA LYS A 367 -33.64 9.68 16.40
C LYS A 367 -34.08 10.53 15.22
N VAL A 368 -33.18 10.82 14.28
CA VAL A 368 -33.47 11.58 13.07
C VAL A 368 -34.04 10.67 11.97
N ILE A 369 -33.52 9.45 11.85
CA ILE A 369 -33.79 8.51 10.76
C ILE A 369 -35.09 7.72 10.95
N GLU A 370 -35.38 7.25 12.16
CA GLU A 370 -36.49 6.34 12.42
C GLU A 370 -37.84 7.07 12.40
N LYS A 371 -38.81 6.46 11.72
CA LYS A 371 -40.21 6.87 11.71
C LYS A 371 -40.96 6.22 12.88
N PRO A 372 -42.13 6.76 13.29
CA PRO A 372 -42.93 6.17 14.37
C PRO A 372 -43.37 4.71 14.14
N ASP A 373 -43.39 4.25 12.89
CA ASP A 373 -43.72 2.87 12.51
C ASP A 373 -42.51 1.91 12.51
N GLY A 374 -41.32 2.40 12.89
CA GLY A 374 -40.06 1.63 12.91
C GLY A 374 -39.35 1.54 11.56
N SER A 375 -39.93 2.08 10.49
CA SER A 375 -39.25 2.21 9.20
C SER A 375 -38.27 3.40 9.20
N TRP A 376 -37.35 3.44 8.23
CA TRP A 376 -36.41 4.55 8.09
C TRP A 376 -36.91 5.57 7.07
N LYS A 377 -36.70 6.86 7.36
CA LYS A 377 -36.77 7.93 6.35
C LYS A 377 -35.79 7.67 5.21
N LYS A 378 -36.05 8.29 4.06
CA LYS A 378 -35.04 8.34 3.00
C LYS A 378 -33.87 9.19 3.46
N ILE A 379 -32.65 8.68 3.32
CA ILE A 379 -31.45 9.38 3.78
C ILE A 379 -30.74 9.98 2.57
N VAL A 380 -30.58 11.31 2.57
CA VAL A 380 -29.81 12.02 1.55
C VAL A 380 -28.47 12.44 2.12
N PHE A 381 -27.40 11.91 1.52
CA PHE A 381 -26.04 12.33 1.82
C PHE A 381 -25.76 13.67 1.14
N TYR A 382 -25.68 14.73 1.94
CA TYR A 382 -25.19 16.04 1.54
C TYR A 382 -23.69 16.22 1.79
N ASN A 383 -22.90 16.33 0.71
CA ASN A 383 -21.46 16.60 0.80
C ASN A 383 -21.11 18.01 0.30
N THR A 384 -20.33 18.74 1.11
CA THR A 384 -19.79 20.07 0.77
C THR A 384 -18.27 20.04 0.73
N SER A 385 -17.69 20.63 -0.31
CA SER A 385 -16.26 20.65 -0.62
C SER A 385 -15.59 21.97 -0.20
N VAL A 386 -14.27 21.93 -0.01
CA VAL A 386 -13.46 23.13 0.23
C VAL A 386 -13.48 24.05 -1.00
N THR A 387 -13.34 23.46 -2.19
CA THR A 387 -13.27 24.17 -3.48
C THR A 387 -14.52 25.00 -3.73
N ALA A 388 -15.72 24.42 -3.64
CA ALA A 388 -16.96 25.16 -3.87
C ALA A 388 -17.12 26.34 -2.89
N LEU A 389 -16.70 26.16 -1.64
CA LEU A 389 -16.77 27.22 -0.63
C LEU A 389 -15.76 28.34 -0.89
N LEU A 390 -14.55 28.03 -1.36
CA LEU A 390 -13.54 29.02 -1.75
C LEU A 390 -13.92 29.79 -3.02
N GLU A 391 -14.47 29.09 -4.01
CA GLU A 391 -14.85 29.65 -5.32
C GLU A 391 -16.08 30.55 -5.21
N HIS A 392 -17.10 30.13 -4.47
CA HIS A 392 -18.39 30.81 -4.46
C HIS A 392 -18.67 31.62 -3.17
N GLY A 393 -17.89 31.41 -2.11
CA GLY A 393 -17.96 32.19 -0.86
C GLY A 393 -19.38 32.29 -0.28
N GLU A 394 -19.86 33.52 -0.08
CA GLU A 394 -21.19 33.80 0.47
C GLU A 394 -22.34 33.17 -0.32
N LYS A 395 -22.20 33.02 -1.65
CA LYS A 395 -23.23 32.35 -2.45
C LYS A 395 -23.40 30.90 -2.03
N MET A 396 -22.30 30.21 -1.74
CA MET A 396 -22.32 28.84 -1.25
C MET A 396 -23.00 28.76 0.12
N LEU A 397 -22.69 29.69 1.03
CA LEU A 397 -23.36 29.73 2.34
C LEU A 397 -24.87 29.94 2.20
N LYS A 398 -25.30 30.80 1.28
CA LYS A 398 -26.72 30.99 0.97
C LYS A 398 -27.35 29.71 0.40
N LYS A 399 -26.64 29.02 -0.50
CA LYS A 399 -27.08 27.73 -1.05
C LYS A 399 -27.23 26.67 0.03
N MET A 400 -26.27 26.55 0.96
CA MET A 400 -26.36 25.61 2.07
C MET A 400 -27.59 25.87 2.94
N ARG A 401 -27.84 27.14 3.32
CA ARG A 401 -29.04 27.52 4.09
C ARG A 401 -30.34 27.19 3.35
N ASP A 402 -30.36 27.37 2.03
CA ASP A 402 -31.49 27.02 1.19
C ASP A 402 -31.76 25.50 1.17
N VAL A 403 -30.70 24.71 1.01
CA VAL A 403 -30.77 23.24 1.11
C VAL A 403 -31.30 22.82 2.47
N PHE A 404 -30.74 23.37 3.54
CA PHE A 404 -31.17 23.07 4.91
C PHE A 404 -32.64 23.37 5.13
N ARG A 405 -33.12 24.52 4.67
CA ARG A 405 -34.55 24.88 4.74
C ARG A 405 -35.42 23.83 4.05
N VAL A 406 -35.10 23.45 2.82
CA VAL A 406 -35.90 22.47 2.05
C VAL A 406 -35.94 21.11 2.75
N PHE A 407 -34.82 20.63 3.26
CA PHE A 407 -34.78 19.35 3.97
C PHE A 407 -35.45 19.41 5.34
N GLU A 408 -35.35 20.53 6.05
CA GLU A 408 -36.06 20.72 7.32
C GLU A 408 -37.58 20.72 7.12
N GLU A 409 -38.07 21.40 6.09
CA GLU A 409 -39.50 21.41 5.72
C GLU A 409 -40.02 20.00 5.37
N ASN A 410 -39.14 19.10 4.94
CA ASN A 410 -39.45 17.72 4.55
C ASN A 410 -38.93 16.66 5.53
N ARG A 411 -38.55 17.07 6.76
CA ARG A 411 -37.84 16.22 7.74
C ARG A 411 -38.61 14.99 8.21
N ASP A 412 -39.91 14.94 8.00
CA ASP A 412 -40.75 13.78 8.37
C ASP A 412 -40.58 12.63 7.36
N GLU A 413 -40.22 12.93 6.12
CA GLU A 413 -40.04 11.95 5.05
C GLU A 413 -38.57 11.67 4.72
N VAL A 414 -37.72 12.68 4.87
CA VAL A 414 -36.31 12.62 4.45
C VAL A 414 -35.39 13.09 5.58
N ALA A 415 -34.35 12.31 5.86
CA ALA A 415 -33.26 12.70 6.74
C ALA A 415 -32.10 13.24 5.90
N LEU A 416 -31.61 14.43 6.26
CA LEU A 416 -30.40 15.00 5.66
C LEU A 416 -29.18 14.57 6.49
N LEU A 417 -28.22 13.91 5.85
CA LEU A 417 -26.90 13.63 6.41
C LEU A 417 -25.90 14.58 5.79
N TRP A 418 -25.54 15.63 6.51
CA TRP A 418 -24.52 16.57 6.09
C TRP A 418 -23.14 16.15 6.58
N ARG A 419 -22.25 15.86 5.64
CA ARG A 419 -20.84 15.57 5.90
C ARG A 419 -19.95 16.56 5.15
N PRO A 420 -19.40 17.57 5.83
CA PRO A 420 -18.47 18.50 5.22
C PRO A 420 -17.10 17.86 4.96
N HIS A 421 -16.35 18.41 4.02
CA HIS A 421 -14.99 17.95 3.76
C HIS A 421 -14.09 18.17 5.02
N PRO A 422 -13.29 17.19 5.45
CA PRO A 422 -12.52 17.28 6.71
C PRO A 422 -11.58 18.49 6.81
N LEU A 423 -11.07 18.97 5.68
CA LEU A 423 -10.16 20.12 5.62
C LEU A 423 -10.86 21.49 5.58
N ILE A 424 -12.19 21.59 5.60
CA ILE A 424 -12.89 22.90 5.51
C ILE A 424 -12.43 23.85 6.62
N LYS A 425 -12.38 23.39 7.88
CA LYS A 425 -11.95 24.26 8.99
C LYS A 425 -10.56 24.82 8.75
N ALA A 426 -9.56 23.94 8.62
CA ALA A 426 -8.17 24.34 8.48
C ALA A 426 -7.93 25.26 7.27
N THR A 427 -8.57 24.97 6.13
CA THR A 427 -8.36 25.76 4.90
C THR A 427 -9.12 27.09 4.93
N ILE A 428 -10.40 27.10 5.29
CA ILE A 428 -11.21 28.33 5.23
C ILE A 428 -10.85 29.30 6.36
N GLU A 429 -10.58 28.80 7.57
CA GLU A 429 -10.12 29.61 8.69
C GLU A 429 -8.81 30.33 8.35
N SER A 430 -7.89 29.65 7.64
CA SER A 430 -6.62 30.26 7.21
C SER A 430 -6.77 31.20 6.01
N MET A 431 -7.57 30.85 5.00
CA MET A 431 -7.60 31.58 3.72
C MET A 431 -8.67 32.67 3.66
N ARG A 432 -9.81 32.49 4.35
CA ARG A 432 -10.94 33.43 4.40
C ARG A 432 -11.60 33.44 5.80
N PRO A 433 -10.96 34.03 6.83
CA PRO A 433 -11.46 34.01 8.20
C PRO A 433 -12.90 34.51 8.36
N GLU A 434 -13.28 35.59 7.66
CA GLU A 434 -14.65 36.13 7.70
C GLU A 434 -15.71 35.16 7.14
N LEU A 435 -15.31 34.32 6.18
CA LEU A 435 -16.18 33.27 5.62
C LEU A 435 -16.31 32.10 6.61
N TRP A 436 -15.22 31.78 7.33
CA TRP A 436 -15.22 30.76 8.37
C TRP A 436 -16.21 31.10 9.49
N GLU A 437 -16.21 32.31 10.02
CA GLU A 437 -17.14 32.73 11.09
C GLU A 437 -18.61 32.46 10.70
N LYS A 438 -18.99 32.77 9.46
CA LYS A 438 -20.35 32.54 8.96
C LYS A 438 -20.65 31.06 8.73
N TYR A 439 -19.68 30.32 8.20
CA TYR A 439 -19.79 28.87 8.01
C TYR A 439 -19.92 28.14 9.35
N GLU A 440 -19.12 28.51 10.35
CA GLU A 440 -19.17 27.95 11.70
C GLU A 440 -20.53 28.23 12.36
N GLY A 441 -21.09 29.42 12.15
CA GLY A 441 -22.46 29.72 12.55
C GLY A 441 -23.49 28.78 11.93
N ILE A 442 -23.37 28.46 10.63
CA ILE A 442 -24.25 27.49 9.95
C ILE A 442 -24.10 26.08 10.53
N VAL A 443 -22.87 25.65 10.83
CA VAL A 443 -22.61 24.35 11.47
C VAL A 443 -23.27 24.29 12.84
N TRP A 444 -23.10 25.34 13.64
CA TRP A 444 -23.68 25.43 14.98
C TRP A 444 -25.21 25.40 14.93
N GLU A 445 -25.83 26.22 14.08
CA GLU A 445 -27.29 26.25 13.88
C GLU A 445 -27.85 24.88 13.48
N TYR A 446 -27.17 24.18 12.55
CA TYR A 446 -27.59 22.85 12.10
C TYR A 446 -27.50 21.80 13.21
N LYS A 447 -26.41 21.82 13.99
CA LYS A 447 -26.21 20.90 15.13
C LYS A 447 -27.21 21.17 16.25
N ASP A 448 -27.42 22.44 16.61
CA ASP A 448 -28.33 22.86 17.70
C ASP A 448 -29.80 22.54 17.38
N ALA A 449 -30.22 22.74 16.13
CA ALA A 449 -31.58 22.47 15.71
C ALA A 449 -31.94 20.97 15.74
N GLY A 450 -30.95 20.07 15.61
CA GLY A 450 -31.11 18.64 15.84
C GLY A 450 -32.06 17.90 14.88
N TRP A 451 -32.52 18.53 13.80
CA TRP A 451 -33.41 17.91 12.82
C TRP A 451 -32.67 17.09 11.76
N GLY A 452 -31.36 17.26 11.64
CA GLY A 452 -30.50 16.60 10.65
C GLY A 452 -29.27 15.94 11.29
N ILE A 453 -28.50 15.22 10.47
CA ILE A 453 -27.31 14.49 10.91
C ILE A 453 -26.07 15.26 10.46
N TYR A 454 -25.23 15.67 11.41
CA TYR A 454 -23.90 16.19 11.10
C TYR A 454 -22.87 15.10 11.33
N ASP A 455 -22.14 14.73 10.27
CA ASP A 455 -21.11 13.70 10.32
C ASP A 455 -19.72 14.30 10.13
N ASP A 456 -18.96 14.39 11.22
CA ASP A 456 -17.54 14.76 11.27
C ASP A 456 -16.62 13.58 11.57
N THR A 457 -17.13 12.35 11.48
CA THR A 457 -16.36 11.14 11.79
C THR A 457 -15.42 10.75 10.65
N ALA A 458 -14.39 9.94 10.90
CA ALA A 458 -13.53 9.42 9.82
C ALA A 458 -14.25 8.41 8.89
N GLU A 459 -15.39 7.87 9.33
CA GLU A 459 -16.11 6.75 8.70
C GLU A 459 -16.99 7.16 7.51
N LEU A 460 -16.36 7.51 6.37
CA LEU A 460 -17.07 7.84 5.13
C LEU A 460 -17.95 6.67 4.62
N SER A 461 -17.47 5.44 4.77
CA SER A 461 -18.17 4.24 4.26
C SER A 461 -19.54 4.05 4.92
N ARG A 462 -19.69 4.40 6.21
CA ARG A 462 -20.97 4.38 6.93
C ARG A 462 -21.95 5.39 6.35
N ALA A 463 -21.52 6.64 6.15
CA ALA A 463 -22.36 7.69 5.57
C ALA A 463 -22.89 7.30 4.19
N ILE A 464 -22.01 6.75 3.33
CA ILE A 464 -22.43 6.22 2.03
C ILE A 464 -23.35 5.01 2.21
N GLY A 465 -23.01 4.07 3.11
CA GLY A 465 -23.72 2.81 3.29
C GLY A 465 -25.15 2.91 3.74
N ILE A 466 -25.50 3.93 4.53
CA ILE A 466 -26.88 4.16 4.97
C ILE A 466 -27.71 5.02 4.03
N SER A 467 -27.09 5.70 3.06
CA SER A 467 -27.74 6.73 2.25
C SER A 467 -28.46 6.15 1.03
N ASP A 468 -29.63 6.69 0.72
CA ASP A 468 -30.43 6.33 -0.45
C ASP A 468 -30.07 7.19 -1.68
N ALA A 469 -29.58 8.41 -1.47
CA ALA A 469 -29.20 9.34 -2.54
C ALA A 469 -28.03 10.23 -2.10
N TYR A 470 -27.29 10.75 -3.08
CA TYR A 470 -26.25 11.77 -2.90
C TYR A 470 -26.73 13.10 -3.47
N TYR A 471 -26.50 14.17 -2.72
CA TYR A 471 -26.66 15.55 -3.15
C TYR A 471 -25.44 16.37 -2.73
N GLY A 472 -25.00 17.33 -3.54
CA GLY A 472 -23.95 18.26 -3.14
C GLY A 472 -22.89 18.45 -4.21
N ASP A 473 -21.66 18.73 -3.78
CA ASP A 473 -20.60 19.19 -4.69
C ASP A 473 -20.02 18.06 -5.56
N PRO A 474 -19.41 18.39 -6.71
CA PRO A 474 -18.52 17.46 -7.40
C PRO A 474 -17.35 17.07 -6.48
N SER A 475 -17.18 15.77 -6.21
CA SER A 475 -16.06 15.26 -5.41
C SER A 475 -15.76 13.79 -5.71
N SER A 476 -14.65 13.27 -5.18
CA SER A 476 -14.32 11.83 -5.24
C SER A 476 -15.38 10.94 -4.57
N VAL A 477 -16.14 11.48 -3.62
CA VAL A 477 -17.24 10.79 -2.93
C VAL A 477 -18.38 10.45 -3.88
N VAL A 478 -18.65 11.30 -4.88
CA VAL A 478 -19.66 11.06 -5.92
C VAL A 478 -19.36 9.74 -6.64
N LYS A 479 -18.09 9.45 -6.92
CA LYS A 479 -17.69 8.22 -7.59
C LYS A 479 -17.97 6.99 -6.74
N LEU A 480 -17.60 7.03 -5.46
CA LEU A 480 -17.90 5.96 -4.50
C LEU A 480 -19.41 5.71 -4.38
N CYS A 481 -20.22 6.78 -4.36
CA CYS A 481 -21.68 6.65 -4.35
C CYS A 481 -22.19 5.95 -5.62
N ARG A 482 -21.71 6.37 -6.79
CA ARG A 482 -22.10 5.78 -8.08
C ARG A 482 -21.71 4.31 -8.19
N GLU A 483 -20.53 3.93 -7.71
CA GLU A 483 -20.08 2.53 -7.68
C GLU A 483 -20.98 1.67 -6.79
N LYS A 484 -21.50 2.23 -5.68
CA LYS A 484 -22.50 1.57 -4.83
C LYS A 484 -23.92 1.56 -5.43
N GLY A 485 -24.14 2.22 -6.58
CA GLY A 485 -25.45 2.35 -7.21
C GLY A 485 -26.35 3.44 -6.61
N ILE A 486 -25.79 4.34 -5.79
CA ILE A 486 -26.52 5.48 -5.23
C ILE A 486 -26.69 6.55 -6.32
N LEU A 487 -27.94 7.03 -6.48
CA LEU A 487 -28.24 8.13 -7.38
C LEU A 487 -27.61 9.42 -6.84
N ALA A 488 -26.79 10.06 -7.67
CA ALA A 488 -26.06 11.27 -7.29
C ALA A 488 -26.50 12.48 -8.13
N MET A 489 -26.95 13.53 -7.44
CA MET A 489 -27.29 14.82 -8.02
C MET A 489 -26.27 15.86 -7.58
N ILE A 490 -25.58 16.46 -8.55
CA ILE A 490 -24.64 17.55 -8.28
C ILE A 490 -25.42 18.85 -8.12
N GLN A 491 -25.14 19.60 -7.05
CA GLN A 491 -25.79 20.87 -6.81
C GLN A 491 -25.25 21.96 -7.74
N ASP A 492 -26.15 22.84 -8.15
CA ASP A 492 -25.81 24.11 -8.78
C ASP A 492 -25.96 25.21 -7.74
N VAL A 493 -24.89 25.96 -7.51
CA VAL A 493 -24.81 27.02 -6.50
C VAL A 493 -25.67 28.23 -6.87
N ASP A 494 -25.88 28.48 -8.16
CA ASP A 494 -26.73 29.58 -8.62
C ASP A 494 -28.22 29.21 -8.59
N THR A 495 -28.56 27.93 -8.50
CA THR A 495 -29.94 27.45 -8.35
C THR A 495 -30.34 27.39 -6.88
N ILE A 496 -31.21 28.32 -6.47
CA ILE A 496 -31.89 28.31 -5.16
C ILE A 496 -33.27 27.69 -5.36
N PHE A 497 -33.69 26.81 -4.45
CA PHE A 497 -35.02 26.21 -4.47
C PHE A 497 -36.05 27.29 -4.12
N CYS A 498 -36.58 27.98 -5.13
CA CYS A 498 -37.73 28.84 -5.00
C CYS A 498 -39.01 27.98 -4.85
N ILE A 499 -39.91 28.45 -3.98
CA ILE A 499 -41.26 27.90 -3.79
C ILE A 499 -42.07 27.98 -5.07
#